data_AF-A0A835C3D1-F1
#
_entry.id   AF-A0A835C3D1-F1
#
_cell.length_a   1.000
_cell.length_b   1.000
_cell.length_c   1.000
_cell.angle_alpha   90.00
_cell.angle_beta   90.00
_cell.angle_gamma   90.00
#
_symmetry.space_group_name_H-M   'P 1'
#
loop_
_entity.id
_entity.type
_entity.pdbx_description
1 polymer ?
#
loop_
_entity_poly.entity_id
_entity_poly.type
_entity_poly.pdbx_seq_one_letter_code
_entity_poly.pdbx_strand_id
1 'polypeptide(L)'
;MRLDSPEAKKYDYASKVITIGGERGSVGWVDLWKGILICDLLKDSDRLRYIPLPSLVHSLRGGPPLLVRDITVFRKDYIKFFDMCLYVGSDSWVIKGWEAATWRREVSWTEWKEDRRIKVSNDQAFSNQQGDDGTRPILKGVYSGFPSLSLHDDDVVYIMDKSDLLDKKASVMVVDMSNQTLKGAADFGSGRLLGYSLAYIQSAISKYLVFGALPVS
;
A
#
# COMPACT_ATOMS: atom_id res chain seq x y z
N MET A 1 26.27 -2.44 -15.74
CA MET A 1 25.88 -3.11 -14.48
C MET A 1 25.47 -4.55 -14.76
N ARG A 2 25.79 -5.47 -13.86
CA ARG A 2 25.47 -6.91 -13.90
C ARG A 2 24.38 -7.20 -12.87
N LEU A 3 23.35 -7.95 -13.25
CA LEU A 3 22.35 -8.45 -12.30
C LEU A 3 22.92 -9.63 -11.51
N ASP A 4 22.61 -9.71 -10.23
CA ASP A 4 23.09 -10.76 -9.35
C ASP A 4 22.21 -12.03 -9.30
N SER A 5 21.04 -12.01 -9.95
CA SER A 5 20.05 -13.08 -9.90
C SER A 5 19.39 -13.33 -11.27
N PRO A 6 19.21 -14.61 -11.68
CA PRO A 6 18.48 -14.95 -12.91
C PRO A 6 16.97 -14.65 -12.82
N GLU A 7 16.39 -14.63 -11.63
CA GLU A 7 14.98 -14.27 -11.38
C GLU A 7 14.68 -12.84 -11.80
N ALA A 8 15.68 -11.97 -11.80
CA ALA A 8 15.55 -10.59 -12.23
C ALA A 8 15.14 -10.44 -13.71
N LYS A 9 15.28 -11.50 -14.53
CA LYS A 9 14.72 -11.55 -15.90
C LYS A 9 13.19 -11.43 -15.94
N LYS A 10 12.51 -11.62 -14.80
CA LYS A 10 11.05 -11.46 -14.68
C LYS A 10 10.63 -10.02 -14.41
N TYR A 11 11.58 -9.14 -14.08
CA TYR A 11 11.34 -7.71 -13.88
C TYR A 11 10.92 -7.08 -15.21
N ASP A 12 9.82 -6.33 -15.20
CA ASP A 12 9.27 -5.74 -16.42
C ASP A 12 9.46 -4.22 -16.41
N TYR A 13 8.77 -3.52 -15.50
CA TYR A 13 8.86 -2.07 -15.39
C TYR A 13 8.73 -1.57 -13.94
N ALA A 14 9.43 -0.47 -13.63
CA ALA A 14 9.33 0.16 -12.33
C ALA A 14 7.96 0.85 -12.17
N SER A 15 7.18 0.41 -11.16
CA SER A 15 5.91 1.03 -10.76
C SER A 15 6.08 2.05 -9.63
N LYS A 16 7.12 1.90 -8.80
CA LYS A 16 7.43 2.80 -7.67
C LYS A 16 8.94 2.85 -7.44
N VAL A 17 9.42 3.93 -6.83
CA VAL A 17 10.81 4.07 -6.35
C VAL A 17 10.80 4.18 -4.83
N ILE A 18 11.72 3.47 -4.18
CA ILE A 18 11.98 3.60 -2.74
C ILE A 18 13.42 4.06 -2.50
N THR A 19 13.59 4.99 -1.57
CA THR A 19 14.92 5.41 -1.13
C THR A 19 15.31 4.59 0.09
N ILE A 20 16.33 3.74 -0.06
CA ILE A 20 16.89 2.95 1.04
C ILE A 20 17.92 3.81 1.81
N GLY A 21 18.73 4.57 1.08
CA GLY A 21 19.70 5.49 1.64
C GLY A 21 20.93 4.75 2.21
N GLY A 22 21.45 5.26 3.33
CA GLY A 22 22.73 4.82 3.90
C GLY A 22 23.94 5.39 3.16
N GLU A 23 25.15 5.03 3.60
CA GLU A 23 26.42 5.54 3.05
C GLU A 23 26.59 5.22 1.55
N ARG A 24 25.92 4.16 1.08
CA ARG A 24 25.95 3.72 -0.32
C ARG A 24 24.99 4.49 -1.23
N GLY A 25 24.13 5.33 -0.66
CA GLY A 25 23.06 6.02 -1.40
C GLY A 25 22.18 5.05 -2.18
N SER A 26 21.73 3.98 -1.54
CA SER A 26 21.00 2.90 -2.21
C SER A 26 19.58 3.33 -2.60
N VAL A 27 19.19 3.02 -3.82
CA VAL A 27 17.83 3.27 -4.37
C VAL A 27 17.24 1.95 -4.89
N GLY A 28 15.97 1.71 -4.62
CA GLY A 28 15.22 0.56 -5.10
C GLY A 28 14.20 0.94 -6.17
N TRP A 29 14.36 0.42 -7.39
CA TRP A 29 13.37 0.49 -8.46
C TRP A 29 12.43 -0.70 -8.35
N VAL A 30 11.17 -0.46 -8.00
CA VAL A 30 10.21 -1.50 -7.63
C VAL A 30 9.26 -1.79 -8.78
N ASP A 31 9.28 -3.01 -9.29
CA ASP A 31 8.17 -3.62 -10.00
C ASP A 31 7.27 -4.28 -8.95
N LEU A 32 6.11 -3.67 -8.67
CA LEU A 32 5.20 -4.12 -7.62
C LEU A 32 4.58 -5.50 -7.91
N TRP A 33 4.72 -6.05 -9.12
CA TRP A 33 4.32 -7.42 -9.42
C TRP A 33 5.43 -8.44 -9.22
N LYS A 34 6.70 -8.02 -9.26
CA LYS A 34 7.84 -8.94 -9.39
C LYS A 34 8.85 -8.80 -8.28
N GLY A 35 9.37 -7.60 -8.04
CA GLY A 35 10.61 -7.44 -7.30
C GLY A 35 11.16 -6.03 -7.27
N ILE A 36 12.27 -5.89 -6.56
CA ILE A 36 13.01 -4.65 -6.36
C ILE A 36 14.39 -4.80 -7.00
N LEU A 37 14.78 -3.86 -7.84
CA LEU A 37 16.16 -3.70 -8.29
C LEU A 37 16.84 -2.62 -7.44
N ILE A 38 17.76 -3.04 -6.58
CA ILE A 38 18.56 -2.15 -5.74
C ILE A 38 19.84 -1.77 -6.46
N CYS A 39 20.10 -0.47 -6.50
CA CYS A 39 21.30 0.14 -7.04
C CYS A 39 21.99 0.98 -5.94
N ASP A 40 23.28 0.74 -5.71
CA ASP A 40 24.12 1.54 -4.80
C ASP A 40 24.77 2.66 -5.62
N LEU A 41 24.25 3.89 -5.56
CA LEU A 41 24.65 4.97 -6.47
C LEU A 41 25.89 5.76 -6.00
N LEU A 42 26.20 5.75 -4.70
CA LEU A 42 27.35 6.47 -4.14
C LEU A 42 28.57 5.56 -3.91
N LYS A 43 28.46 4.29 -4.31
CA LYS A 43 29.56 3.34 -4.29
C LYS A 43 29.82 2.91 -5.72
N ASP A 44 31.09 2.82 -6.12
CA ASP A 44 31.47 2.17 -7.39
C ASP A 44 31.09 0.69 -7.31
N SER A 45 29.86 0.39 -7.70
CA SER A 45 29.33 -0.96 -7.79
C SER A 45 28.83 -1.21 -9.20
N ASP A 46 29.37 -2.25 -9.82
CA ASP A 46 28.90 -2.74 -11.10
C ASP A 46 27.69 -3.68 -10.96
N ARG A 47 27.16 -3.91 -9.75
CA ARG A 47 26.13 -4.92 -9.47
C ARG A 47 24.79 -4.31 -9.08
N LEU A 48 23.72 -4.79 -9.72
CA LEU A 48 22.34 -4.59 -9.30
C LEU A 48 21.90 -5.77 -8.46
N ARG A 49 21.28 -5.49 -7.30
CA ARG A 49 20.75 -6.51 -6.40
C ARG A 49 19.25 -6.68 -6.61
N TYR A 50 18.82 -7.88 -6.99
CA TYR A 50 17.40 -8.18 -7.16
C TYR A 50 16.80 -8.82 -5.91
N ILE A 51 15.68 -8.28 -5.44
CA ILE A 51 14.90 -8.85 -4.34
C ILE A 51 13.50 -9.21 -4.87
N PRO A 52 13.12 -10.49 -4.94
CA PRO A 52 11.76 -10.87 -5.30
C PRO A 52 10.77 -10.42 -4.23
N LEU A 53 9.58 -9.95 -4.63
CA LEU A 53 8.50 -9.65 -3.68
C LEU A 53 7.88 -10.94 -3.13
N PRO A 54 7.32 -10.91 -1.90
CA PRO A 54 6.58 -12.04 -1.38
C PRO A 54 5.32 -12.25 -2.23
N SER A 55 4.89 -13.51 -2.38
CA SER A 55 3.72 -13.85 -3.18
C SER A 55 2.50 -14.02 -2.29
N LEU A 56 1.52 -13.12 -2.36
CA LEU A 56 0.16 -13.45 -1.95
C LEU A 56 -0.55 -14.17 -3.10
N VAL A 57 -1.20 -15.30 -2.82
CA VAL A 57 -1.67 -16.27 -3.82
C VAL A 57 -2.89 -15.78 -4.63
N HIS A 58 -3.48 -14.61 -4.34
CA HIS A 58 -4.84 -14.30 -4.83
C HIS A 58 -5.09 -12.89 -5.39
N SER A 59 -4.08 -12.04 -5.59
CA SER A 59 -4.31 -10.72 -6.22
C SER A 59 -4.81 -10.88 -7.66
N LEU A 60 -5.80 -10.07 -8.07
CA LEU A 60 -6.28 -9.95 -9.46
C LEU A 60 -5.09 -9.79 -10.42
N ARG A 61 -4.64 -10.88 -11.05
CA ARG A 61 -3.55 -10.84 -12.03
C ARG A 61 -4.05 -10.08 -13.26
N GLY A 62 -3.50 -8.89 -13.51
CA GLY A 62 -3.75 -8.12 -14.73
C GLY A 62 -4.18 -6.67 -14.54
N GLY A 63 -4.40 -6.19 -13.31
CA GLY A 63 -4.68 -4.78 -13.02
C GLY A 63 -3.43 -3.92 -12.75
N PRO A 64 -3.58 -2.59 -12.60
CA PRO A 64 -2.49 -1.74 -12.13
C PRO A 64 -2.03 -2.16 -10.72
N PRO A 65 -0.73 -2.35 -10.47
CA PRO A 65 -0.26 -2.86 -9.18
C PRO A 65 -0.60 -1.92 -8.01
N LEU A 66 -0.59 -0.62 -8.26
CA LEU A 66 -0.89 0.41 -7.25
C LEU A 66 -2.31 0.32 -6.70
N LEU A 67 -3.23 -0.40 -7.36
CA LEU A 67 -4.58 -0.62 -6.85
C LEU A 67 -4.57 -1.47 -5.58
N VAL A 68 -3.61 -2.39 -5.44
CA VAL A 68 -3.63 -3.43 -4.40
C VAL A 68 -2.30 -3.57 -3.66
N ARG A 69 -1.23 -2.94 -4.13
CA ARG A 69 0.11 -3.10 -3.55
C ARG A 69 0.76 -1.77 -3.25
N ASP A 70 1.49 -1.74 -2.14
CA ASP A 70 2.38 -0.65 -1.80
C ASP A 70 3.67 -1.15 -1.15
N ILE A 71 4.70 -0.32 -1.20
CA ILE A 71 5.99 -0.64 -0.59
C ILE A 71 6.67 0.63 -0.09
N THR A 72 7.32 0.55 1.07
CA THR A 72 8.10 1.64 1.62
C THR A 72 9.30 1.13 2.42
N VAL A 73 10.22 2.04 2.74
CA VAL A 73 11.31 1.79 3.69
C VAL A 73 10.92 2.44 5.00
N PHE A 74 10.74 1.65 6.06
CA PHE A 74 10.36 2.16 7.35
C PHE A 74 11.60 2.52 8.18
N ARG A 75 11.70 3.78 8.62
CA ARG A 75 12.77 4.31 9.48
C ARG A 75 14.22 3.96 9.07
N LYS A 76 14.45 3.65 7.78
CA LYS A 76 15.73 3.17 7.22
C LYS A 76 16.21 1.82 7.79
N ASP A 77 15.30 1.03 8.35
CA ASP A 77 15.61 -0.23 9.02
C ASP A 77 15.24 -1.43 8.12
N TYR A 78 13.97 -1.53 7.75
CA TYR A 78 13.45 -2.59 6.90
C TYR A 78 12.55 -2.07 5.79
N ILE A 79 12.39 -2.91 4.77
CA ILE A 79 11.43 -2.72 3.70
C ILE A 79 10.10 -3.33 4.17
N LYS A 80 9.03 -2.54 4.10
CA LYS A 80 7.66 -2.96 4.39
C LYS A 80 6.89 -3.02 3.08
N PHE A 81 6.23 -4.13 2.83
CA PHE A 81 5.42 -4.39 1.64
C PHE A 81 3.98 -4.68 2.06
N PHE A 82 3.01 -4.22 1.28
CA PHE A 82 1.58 -4.43 1.46
C PHE A 82 1.00 -5.03 0.17
N ASP A 83 0.11 -6.00 0.32
CA ASP A 83 -0.62 -6.66 -0.77
C ASP A 83 -2.05 -6.95 -0.33
N MET A 84 -2.98 -6.72 -1.24
CA MET A 84 -4.41 -6.78 -1.02
C MET A 84 -5.10 -7.63 -2.08
N CYS A 85 -6.02 -8.45 -1.63
CA CYS A 85 -6.90 -9.25 -2.47
C CYS A 85 -8.33 -8.75 -2.29
N LEU A 86 -8.99 -8.39 -3.39
CA LEU A 86 -10.38 -7.96 -3.40
C LEU A 86 -11.28 -9.19 -3.63
N TYR A 87 -12.29 -9.38 -2.80
CA TYR A 87 -13.28 -10.44 -2.98
C TYR A 87 -14.40 -9.92 -3.88
N VAL A 88 -14.35 -10.27 -5.16
CA VAL A 88 -15.38 -9.88 -6.14
C VAL A 88 -16.47 -10.95 -6.17
N GLY A 89 -17.74 -10.54 -5.98
CA GLY A 89 -18.87 -11.44 -6.14
C GLY A 89 -19.02 -11.93 -7.58
N SER A 90 -19.27 -13.24 -7.74
CA SER A 90 -19.43 -13.90 -9.04
C SER A 90 -20.53 -13.31 -9.93
N ASP A 91 -21.51 -12.63 -9.34
CA ASP A 91 -22.77 -12.34 -10.01
C ASP A 91 -22.95 -10.84 -10.34
N SER A 92 -22.07 -9.95 -9.84
CA SER A 92 -22.33 -8.49 -9.92
C SER A 92 -21.10 -7.57 -9.96
N TRP A 93 -19.86 -8.07 -9.99
CA TRP A 93 -18.64 -7.26 -9.82
C TRP A 93 -18.59 -6.40 -8.53
N VAL A 94 -19.54 -6.60 -7.62
CA VAL A 94 -19.58 -5.94 -6.32
C VAL A 94 -18.50 -6.56 -5.43
N ILE A 95 -17.66 -5.73 -4.84
CA ILE A 95 -16.65 -6.18 -3.89
C ILE A 95 -17.36 -6.50 -2.56
N LYS A 96 -17.29 -7.78 -2.18
CA LYS A 96 -17.87 -8.34 -0.95
C LYS A 96 -16.94 -8.19 0.26
N GLY A 97 -15.75 -7.63 0.05
CA GLY A 97 -14.73 -7.47 1.07
C GLY A 97 -13.34 -7.56 0.47
N TRP A 98 -12.34 -7.57 1.34
CA TRP A 98 -10.96 -7.69 0.95
C TRP A 98 -10.13 -8.28 2.08
N GLU A 99 -8.99 -8.85 1.71
CA GLU A 99 -7.99 -9.33 2.64
C GLU A 99 -6.66 -8.71 2.27
N ALA A 100 -5.93 -8.25 3.27
CA ALA A 100 -4.61 -7.69 3.07
C ALA A 100 -3.62 -8.27 4.06
N ALA A 101 -2.36 -8.31 3.64
CA ALA A 101 -1.26 -8.62 4.53
C ALA A 101 -0.12 -7.63 4.30
N THR A 102 0.74 -7.56 5.32
CA THR A 102 2.01 -6.85 5.24
C THR A 102 3.16 -7.81 5.45
N TRP A 103 4.29 -7.49 4.84
CA TRP A 103 5.53 -8.23 4.98
C TRP A 103 6.65 -7.27 5.31
N ARG A 104 7.58 -7.76 6.13
CA ARG A 104 8.82 -7.07 6.47
C ARG A 104 10.01 -7.83 5.93
N ARG A 105 11.01 -7.07 5.48
CA ARG A 105 12.33 -7.58 5.13
C ARG A 105 13.40 -6.61 5.58
N GLU A 106 14.21 -7.05 6.53
CA GLU A 106 15.43 -6.33 6.90
C GLU A 106 16.47 -6.44 5.78
N VAL A 107 17.31 -5.41 5.62
CA VAL A 107 18.34 -5.38 4.57
C VAL A 107 19.36 -6.52 4.73
N SER A 108 19.58 -6.98 5.96
CA SER A 108 20.45 -8.12 6.29
C SER A 108 19.81 -9.48 5.98
N TRP A 109 18.49 -9.55 5.78
CA TRP A 109 17.77 -10.80 5.60
C TRP A 109 17.67 -11.22 4.13
N THR A 110 17.65 -12.53 3.92
CA THR A 110 17.43 -13.16 2.61
C THR A 110 15.95 -13.37 2.29
N GLU A 111 15.08 -13.34 3.30
CA GLU A 111 13.67 -13.73 3.21
C GLU A 111 12.72 -12.62 3.67
N TRP A 112 11.50 -12.63 3.13
CA TRP A 112 10.38 -11.83 3.64
C TRP A 112 9.69 -12.57 4.77
N LYS A 113 9.28 -11.86 5.81
CA LYS A 113 8.40 -12.40 6.85
C LYS A 113 7.07 -11.69 6.79
N GLU A 114 5.98 -12.46 6.80
CA GLU A 114 4.65 -11.89 7.02
C GLU A 114 4.61 -11.27 8.42
N ASP A 115 4.00 -10.10 8.52
CA ASP A 115 3.97 -9.30 9.73
C ASP A 115 2.55 -9.21 10.29
N ARG A 116 1.62 -8.65 9.51
CA ARG A 116 0.21 -8.51 9.88
C ARG A 116 -0.71 -8.97 8.76
N ARG A 117 -1.90 -9.42 9.11
CA ARG A 117 -2.99 -9.79 8.19
C ARG A 117 -4.31 -9.26 8.71
N ILE A 118 -5.16 -8.77 7.81
CA ILE A 118 -6.50 -8.31 8.11
C ILE A 118 -7.46 -8.80 7.04
N LYS A 119 -8.68 -9.13 7.45
CA LYS A 119 -9.78 -9.47 6.55
C LYS A 119 -10.97 -8.59 6.88
N VAL A 120 -11.53 -7.97 5.85
CA VAL A 120 -12.70 -7.10 5.95
C VAL A 120 -13.78 -7.64 5.03
N SER A 121 -14.99 -7.81 5.56
CA SER A 121 -16.16 -8.26 4.80
C SER A 121 -17.19 -7.14 4.71
N ASN A 122 -17.89 -7.07 3.58
CA ASN A 122 -18.96 -6.13 3.29
C ASN A 122 -20.31 -6.84 3.43
N ASP A 123 -20.60 -7.43 4.60
CA ASP A 123 -21.88 -8.08 4.83
C ASP A 123 -22.93 -7.01 5.16
N GLN A 124 -23.77 -6.66 4.18
CA GLN A 124 -24.96 -5.79 4.33
C GLN A 124 -25.98 -6.28 5.39
N ALA A 125 -25.78 -7.43 6.02
CA ALA A 125 -26.62 -7.91 7.13
C ALA A 125 -26.43 -7.11 8.44
N PHE A 126 -25.40 -6.26 8.56
CA PHE A 126 -25.13 -5.46 9.77
C PHE A 126 -25.51 -3.98 9.67
N SER A 127 -26.03 -3.49 8.54
CA SER A 127 -26.41 -2.08 8.38
C SER A 127 -27.70 -1.67 9.13
N ASN A 128 -28.38 -2.62 9.79
CA ASN A 128 -29.63 -2.38 10.52
C ASN A 128 -29.50 -2.39 12.04
N GLN A 129 -28.29 -2.19 12.58
CA GLN A 129 -28.15 -1.84 14.00
C GLN A 129 -27.62 -0.42 14.11
N GLN A 130 -28.57 0.50 14.23
CA GLN A 130 -28.37 1.77 14.94
C GLN A 130 -28.00 1.40 16.37
N GLY A 131 -26.70 1.25 16.61
CA GLY A 131 -26.12 0.79 17.86
C GLY A 131 -24.65 1.20 17.87
N ASP A 132 -24.39 2.25 18.65
CA ASP A 132 -23.07 2.73 19.01
C ASP A 132 -22.26 1.59 19.67
N ASP A 133 -21.36 0.97 18.91
CA ASP A 133 -20.18 0.28 19.42
C ASP A 133 -19.06 0.42 18.37
N GLY A 134 -18.20 1.42 18.58
CA GLY A 134 -17.19 1.94 17.65
C GLY A 134 -16.02 1.01 17.32
N THR A 135 -16.27 -0.29 17.07
CA THR A 135 -15.20 -1.29 17.03
C THR A 135 -15.22 -2.22 15.81
N ARG A 136 -16.01 -1.93 14.76
CA ARG A 136 -15.99 -2.72 13.51
C ARG A 136 -16.04 -1.86 12.24
N PRO A 137 -15.22 -2.16 11.21
CA PRO A 137 -15.15 -1.36 10.00
C PRO A 137 -16.43 -1.53 9.18
N ILE A 138 -17.30 -0.52 9.18
CA ILE A 138 -18.39 -0.43 8.21
C ILE A 138 -17.81 0.21 6.95
N LEU A 139 -17.55 -0.60 5.92
CA LEU A 139 -17.16 -0.12 4.59
C LEU A 139 -18.33 0.71 4.01
N LYS A 140 -18.04 1.90 3.51
CA LYS A 140 -19.06 2.76 2.86
C LYS A 140 -19.08 2.59 1.34
N GLY A 141 -17.97 2.13 0.76
CA GLY A 141 -17.75 2.01 -0.67
C GLY A 141 -17.83 0.56 -1.19
N VAL A 142 -18.02 0.47 -2.50
CA VAL A 142 -18.02 -0.78 -3.28
C VAL A 142 -16.61 -1.07 -3.80
N TYR A 143 -15.67 -0.12 -3.74
CA TYR A 143 -14.31 -0.24 -4.27
C TYR A 143 -13.29 0.32 -3.29
N SER A 144 -12.67 -0.57 -2.51
CA SER A 144 -11.52 -0.26 -1.67
C SER A 144 -10.21 -0.63 -2.39
N GLY A 145 -9.23 0.27 -2.38
CA GLY A 145 -7.93 0.04 -3.00
C GLY A 145 -6.98 1.23 -2.84
N PHE A 146 -5.92 1.25 -3.64
CA PHE A 146 -4.86 2.25 -3.58
C PHE A 146 -4.30 2.42 -2.17
N PRO A 147 -3.62 1.39 -1.64
CA PRO A 147 -3.04 1.43 -0.31
C PRO A 147 -1.82 2.35 -0.24
N SER A 148 -1.68 3.08 0.86
CA SER A 148 -0.46 3.81 1.20
C SER A 148 0.00 3.42 2.60
N LEU A 149 1.16 2.77 2.70
CA LEU A 149 1.81 2.46 3.98
C LEU A 149 2.21 3.75 4.68
N SER A 150 1.87 3.93 5.96
CA SER A 150 2.29 5.12 6.71
C SER A 150 3.82 5.21 6.80
N LEU A 151 4.36 6.41 6.62
CA LEU A 151 5.79 6.68 6.75
C LEU A 151 6.23 6.90 8.21
N HIS A 152 5.27 6.98 9.13
CA HIS A 152 5.48 7.35 10.54
C HIS A 152 5.12 6.22 11.51
N ASP A 153 4.10 5.44 11.17
CA ASP A 153 3.55 4.35 11.96
C ASP A 153 3.59 3.06 11.13
N ASP A 154 4.25 2.03 11.65
CA ASP A 154 4.56 0.81 10.89
C ASP A 154 3.33 -0.07 10.61
N ASP A 155 2.32 0.03 11.47
CA ASP A 155 1.13 -0.81 11.43
C ASP A 155 -0.09 -0.05 10.88
N VAL A 156 0.11 1.15 10.30
CA VAL A 156 -0.98 1.96 9.72
C VAL A 156 -0.91 1.98 8.20
N VAL A 157 -2.05 1.70 7.56
CA VAL A 157 -2.25 1.77 6.11
C VAL A 157 -3.43 2.69 5.82
N TYR A 158 -3.26 3.58 4.85
CA TYR A 158 -4.35 4.39 4.31
C TYR A 158 -4.93 3.69 3.08
N ILE A 159 -6.24 3.54 3.00
CA ILE A 159 -6.93 2.89 1.88
C ILE A 159 -7.98 3.86 1.32
N MET A 160 -8.04 4.00 0.00
CA MET A 160 -9.09 4.76 -0.66
C MET A 160 -10.32 3.87 -0.85
N ASP A 161 -11.49 4.42 -0.54
CA ASP A 161 -12.79 3.77 -0.67
C ASP A 161 -13.72 4.60 -1.56
N LYS A 162 -14.38 3.93 -2.50
CA LYS A 162 -15.27 4.55 -3.48
C LYS A 162 -16.54 3.77 -3.68
N SER A 163 -17.65 4.48 -3.85
CA SER A 163 -18.94 3.97 -4.31
C SER A 163 -18.86 3.44 -5.75
N ASP A 164 -18.19 4.18 -6.64
CA ASP A 164 -17.95 3.84 -8.04
C ASP A 164 -16.53 4.29 -8.43
N LEU A 165 -15.83 3.51 -9.25
CA LEU A 165 -14.47 3.87 -9.71
C LEU A 165 -14.44 5.19 -10.49
N LEU A 166 -15.52 5.53 -11.19
CA LEU A 166 -15.70 6.79 -11.91
C LEU A 166 -16.22 7.92 -11.01
N ASP A 167 -16.50 7.67 -9.73
CA ASP A 167 -16.91 8.73 -8.81
C ASP A 167 -15.76 9.74 -8.59
N LYS A 168 -16.15 11.01 -8.51
CA LYS A 168 -15.29 12.15 -8.18
C LYS A 168 -15.13 12.33 -6.67
N LYS A 169 -15.98 11.65 -5.89
CA LYS A 169 -15.91 11.54 -4.43
C LYS A 169 -15.25 10.22 -4.04
N ALA A 170 -14.46 10.27 -2.98
CA ALA A 170 -13.85 9.11 -2.37
C ALA A 170 -13.69 9.37 -0.87
N SER A 171 -13.53 8.31 -0.10
CA SER A 171 -13.15 8.39 1.31
C SER A 171 -11.74 7.82 1.46
N VAL A 172 -10.92 8.40 2.34
CA VAL A 172 -9.71 7.74 2.82
C VAL A 172 -10.00 7.13 4.18
N MET A 173 -9.65 5.86 4.33
CA MET A 173 -9.79 5.09 5.55
C MET A 173 -8.42 4.84 6.16
N VAL A 174 -8.31 4.97 7.48
CA VAL A 174 -7.11 4.65 8.25
C VAL A 174 -7.27 3.27 8.86
N VAL A 175 -6.50 2.30 8.37
CA VAL A 175 -6.51 0.92 8.85
C VAL A 175 -5.35 0.69 9.81
N ASP A 176 -5.66 0.24 11.02
CA ASP A 176 -4.69 -0.29 11.97
C ASP A 176 -4.56 -1.80 11.77
N MET A 177 -3.44 -2.21 11.19
CA MET A 177 -3.11 -3.60 10.89
C MET A 177 -2.77 -4.41 12.14
N SER A 178 -2.36 -3.75 13.24
CA SER A 178 -2.00 -4.41 14.49
C SER A 178 -3.23 -4.83 15.28
N ASN A 179 -4.19 -3.92 15.41
CA ASN A 179 -5.45 -4.12 16.13
C ASN A 179 -6.56 -4.65 15.22
N GLN A 180 -6.33 -4.70 13.90
CA GLN A 180 -7.31 -5.10 12.89
C GLN A 180 -8.58 -4.22 12.93
N THR A 181 -8.39 -2.90 13.11
CA THR A 181 -9.48 -1.93 13.26
C THR A 181 -9.36 -0.76 12.29
N LEU A 182 -10.46 -0.02 12.11
CA LEU A 182 -10.47 1.26 11.41
C LEU A 182 -10.30 2.39 12.44
N LYS A 183 -9.22 3.17 12.33
CA LYS A 183 -8.93 4.32 13.21
C LYS A 183 -9.71 5.58 12.84
N GLY A 184 -10.16 5.68 11.59
CA GLY A 184 -10.91 6.84 11.12
C GLY A 184 -11.15 6.80 9.62
N ALA A 185 -12.02 7.70 9.16
CA ALA A 185 -12.28 7.91 7.74
C ALA A 185 -12.55 9.39 7.47
N ALA A 186 -12.15 9.87 6.30
CA ALA A 186 -12.41 11.24 5.85
C ALA A 186 -12.86 11.23 4.39
N ASP A 187 -13.93 11.95 4.10
CA ASP A 187 -14.46 12.10 2.75
C ASP A 187 -13.73 13.24 2.03
N PHE A 188 -13.45 13.05 0.75
CA PHE A 188 -12.87 14.08 -0.10
C PHE A 188 -13.44 14.02 -1.52
N GLY A 189 -13.56 15.19 -2.16
CA GLY A 189 -14.03 15.33 -3.54
C GLY A 189 -13.01 16.08 -4.35
N SER A 190 -12.49 15.47 -5.43
CA SER A 190 -11.44 16.09 -6.25
C SER A 190 -11.98 16.83 -7.48
N GLY A 191 -13.27 16.67 -7.80
CA GLY A 191 -13.89 17.19 -9.03
C GLY A 191 -13.39 16.51 -10.32
N ARG A 192 -12.35 15.67 -10.24
CA ARG A 192 -11.73 14.94 -11.34
C ARG A 192 -12.13 13.47 -11.30
N LEU A 193 -12.24 12.85 -12.48
CA LEU A 193 -12.37 11.40 -12.58
C LEU A 193 -11.05 10.79 -12.07
N LEU A 194 -11.13 10.14 -10.92
CA LEU A 194 -10.02 9.40 -10.35
C LEU A 194 -10.01 8.01 -11.02
N GLY A 195 -9.49 7.93 -12.24
CA GLY A 195 -9.37 6.67 -13.00
C GLY A 195 -8.34 5.70 -12.43
N TYR A 196 -8.06 4.61 -13.16
CA TYR A 196 -7.12 3.56 -12.78
C TYR A 196 -5.64 3.99 -12.73
N SER A 197 -5.29 5.15 -13.29
CA SER A 197 -3.92 5.62 -13.44
C SER A 197 -3.60 6.77 -12.49
N LEU A 198 -2.73 6.49 -11.51
CA LEU A 198 -2.11 7.45 -10.58
C LEU A 198 -3.11 8.26 -9.74
N ALA A 199 -3.71 7.60 -8.73
CA ALA A 199 -4.52 8.30 -7.73
C ALA A 199 -3.68 9.28 -6.87
N TYR A 200 -2.42 8.94 -6.57
CA TYR A 200 -1.50 9.79 -5.83
C TYR A 200 -0.04 9.34 -5.99
N ILE A 201 0.88 10.19 -5.55
CA ILE A 201 2.29 9.86 -5.33
C ILE A 201 2.57 10.10 -3.85
N GLN A 202 2.95 9.05 -3.13
CA GLN A 202 3.35 9.19 -1.73
C GLN A 202 4.69 9.93 -1.65
N SER A 203 4.76 10.94 -0.80
CA SER A 203 6.01 11.63 -0.48
C SER A 203 6.13 11.86 1.02
N ALA A 204 7.36 11.88 1.53
CA ALA A 204 7.66 12.35 2.87
C ALA A 204 7.96 13.85 2.78
N ILE A 205 7.22 14.68 3.50
CA ILE A 205 7.58 16.09 3.62
C ILE A 205 8.41 16.29 4.90
N SER A 206 9.42 17.16 4.79
CA SER A 206 10.43 17.36 5.82
C SER A 206 9.84 17.73 7.19
N LYS A 207 10.53 17.30 8.26
CA LYS A 207 10.23 17.62 9.67
C LYS A 207 10.18 19.11 10.01
N TYR A 208 10.55 19.99 9.08
CA TYR A 208 10.51 21.44 9.24
C TYR A 208 9.15 22.07 8.88
N LEU A 209 8.20 21.29 8.34
CA LEU A 209 6.81 21.72 8.27
C LEU A 209 6.13 21.44 9.61
N VAL A 210 6.22 22.40 10.53
CA VAL A 210 5.30 22.45 11.66
C VAL A 210 3.98 22.98 11.11
N PHE A 211 2.93 22.15 11.12
CA PHE A 211 1.58 22.68 11.00
C PHE A 211 1.30 23.48 12.26
N GLY A 212 1.64 24.77 12.25
CA GLY A 212 1.18 25.71 13.24
C GLY A 212 -0.34 25.64 13.24
N ALA A 213 -0.93 25.36 14.40
CA ALA A 213 -2.36 25.53 14.58
C ALA A 213 -2.70 26.93 14.06
N LEU A 214 -3.49 27.01 12.98
CA LEU A 214 -4.03 28.28 12.54
C LEU A 214 -4.80 28.86 13.74
N PRO A 215 -4.49 30.08 14.19
CA PRO A 215 -5.31 30.70 15.21
C PRO A 215 -6.72 30.81 14.65
N VAL A 216 -7.68 30.23 15.37
CA VAL A 216 -9.10 30.45 15.11
C VAL A 216 -9.34 31.93 15.37
N SER A 217 -9.60 32.70 14.32
CA SER A 217 -10.09 34.08 14.39
C SER A 217 -11.58 34.10 14.66
#